data_AF-A0A3N5Z3R5-F1
#
_entry.id   AF-A0A3N5Z3R5-F1
#
_cell.length_a   1.000
_cell.length_b   1.000
_cell.length_c   1.000
_cell.angle_alpha   90.00
_cell.angle_beta   90.00
_cell.angle_gamma   90.00
#
_symmetry.space_group_name_H-M   'P 1'
#
loop_
_entity.id
_entity.type
_entity.pdbx_description
1 polymer ?
#
loop_
_entity_poly.entity_id
_entity_poly.type
_entity_poly.pdbx_seq_one_letter_code
_entity_poly.pdbx_strand_id
1 'polypeptide(L)'
;NIAKIEEHMVEGKNMKLCVHRKGATRAFPAGHPEVPAKYAAIGQPVFIPGDMGRYSYVLVGTQDAMEKSFGSTCHGAGRMKSRSAAKRQLDYREIRRDLEAGGITVRAGNLRDLAEEASSAYKDVACVVKSASGAGLSRIVARTRPLIVIKG
;
A
#
# COMPACT_ATOMS: atom_id res chain seq x y z
N ASN A 1 3.14 6.89 -7.26
CA ASN A 1 2.94 8.15 -8.01
C ASN A 1 3.50 7.97 -9.40
N ILE A 2 2.64 7.76 -10.38
CA ILE A 2 3.05 7.48 -11.77
C ILE A 2 1.90 7.79 -12.71
N ALA A 3 2.19 8.08 -13.97
CA ALA A 3 1.22 8.05 -15.06
C ALA A 3 1.66 7.01 -16.09
N LYS A 4 0.72 6.22 -16.62
CA LYS A 4 0.99 5.17 -17.60
C LYS A 4 -0.02 5.24 -18.73
N ILE A 5 0.46 5.05 -19.96
CA ILE A 5 -0.41 4.86 -21.11
C ILE A 5 -0.83 3.40 -21.13
N GLU A 6 -2.13 3.14 -20.99
CA GLU A 6 -2.70 1.80 -20.84
C GLU A 6 -4.00 1.69 -21.67
N GLU A 7 -4.34 0.48 -22.11
CA GLU A 7 -5.60 0.20 -22.78
C GLU A 7 -6.64 -0.29 -21.78
N HIS A 8 -7.84 0.29 -21.81
CA HIS A 8 -8.93 -0.04 -20.92
C HIS A 8 -10.28 0.02 -21.64
N MET A 9 -11.25 -0.74 -21.15
CA MET A 9 -12.62 -0.68 -21.63
C MET A 9 -13.38 0.48 -20.99
N VAL A 10 -13.91 1.39 -21.81
CA VAL A 10 -14.76 2.51 -21.37
C VAL A 10 -16.03 2.48 -22.19
N GLU A 11 -17.18 2.28 -21.54
CA GLU A 11 -18.50 2.23 -22.21
C GLU A 11 -18.52 1.25 -23.40
N GLY A 12 -17.86 0.10 -23.25
CA GLY A 12 -17.77 -0.95 -24.27
C GLY A 12 -16.75 -0.69 -25.40
N LYS A 13 -15.96 0.39 -25.33
CA LYS A 13 -14.93 0.71 -26.34
C LYS A 13 -13.53 0.59 -25.75
N ASN A 14 -12.62 -0.04 -26.50
CA ASN A 14 -11.23 -0.13 -26.07
C ASN A 14 -10.56 1.22 -26.31
N MET A 15 -10.05 1.84 -25.24
CA MET A 15 -9.49 3.17 -25.28
C MET A 15 -8.09 3.19 -24.70
N LYS A 16 -7.19 3.90 -25.37
CA LYS A 16 -5.86 4.20 -24.88
C LYS A 16 -5.94 5.42 -23.97
N LEU A 17 -5.68 5.23 -22.68
CA LEU A 17 -5.81 6.25 -21.64
C LEU A 17 -4.45 6.57 -21.02
N CYS A 18 -4.29 7.79 -20.52
CA CYS A 18 -3.23 8.12 -19.58
C CYS A 18 -3.75 7.95 -18.15
N VAL A 19 -3.43 6.82 -17.51
CA VAL A 19 -3.90 6.48 -16.16
C VAL A 19 -2.95 7.08 -15.12
N HIS A 20 -3.43 8.06 -14.37
CA HIS A 20 -2.68 8.73 -13.31
C HIS A 20 -2.94 8.04 -11.96
N ARG A 21 -1.88 7.51 -11.33
CA ARG A 21 -1.95 6.86 -10.01
C ARG A 21 -1.14 7.66 -8.99
N LYS A 22 -1.83 8.40 -8.13
CA LYS A 22 -1.26 9.10 -6.97
C LYS A 22 -1.73 8.42 -5.69
N GLY A 23 -0.81 7.80 -4.94
CA GLY A 23 -1.18 6.98 -3.77
C GLY A 23 -2.02 5.74 -4.12
N ALA A 24 -1.89 5.23 -5.34
CA ALA A 24 -2.55 4.02 -5.84
C ALA A 24 -1.55 3.15 -6.60
N THR A 25 -1.89 1.86 -6.75
CA THR A 25 -1.01 0.85 -7.34
C THR A 25 -1.73 0.12 -8.47
N ARG A 26 -1.00 -0.22 -9.54
CA ARG A 26 -1.52 -1.06 -10.62
C ARG A 26 -1.77 -2.48 -10.12
N ALA A 27 -2.86 -3.10 -10.55
CA ALA A 27 -3.40 -4.36 -10.07
C ALA A 27 -3.98 -5.19 -11.22
N PHE A 28 -3.16 -5.50 -12.23
CA PHE A 28 -3.60 -6.27 -13.39
C PHE A 28 -3.95 -7.72 -13.05
N PRO A 29 -4.96 -8.30 -13.72
CA PRO A 29 -5.46 -9.65 -13.46
C PRO A 29 -4.51 -10.74 -13.96
N ALA A 30 -4.84 -11.98 -13.61
CA ALA A 30 -4.26 -13.15 -14.26
C ALA A 30 -4.53 -13.11 -15.78
N GLY A 31 -3.56 -13.59 -16.56
CA GLY A 31 -3.61 -13.60 -18.02
C GLY A 31 -3.30 -12.27 -18.72
N HIS A 32 -3.17 -11.16 -17.97
CA HIS A 32 -2.83 -9.88 -18.58
C HIS A 32 -1.39 -9.90 -19.16
N PRO A 33 -1.16 -9.45 -20.42
CA PRO A 33 0.11 -9.62 -21.12
C PRO A 33 1.31 -8.89 -20.47
N GLU A 34 1.05 -7.79 -19.76
CA GLU A 34 2.09 -7.08 -18.99
C GLU A 34 2.46 -7.75 -17.66
N VAL A 35 1.74 -8.78 -17.23
CA VAL A 35 2.11 -9.53 -16.01
C VAL A 35 3.23 -10.51 -16.37
N PRO A 36 4.37 -10.50 -15.65
CA PRO A 36 5.46 -11.43 -15.92
C PRO A 36 4.98 -12.89 -15.94
N ALA A 37 5.52 -13.71 -16.84
CA ALA A 37 5.09 -15.10 -17.05
C ALA A 37 4.99 -15.93 -15.76
N LYS A 38 5.94 -15.77 -14.83
CA LYS A 38 5.93 -16.44 -13.52
C LYS A 38 4.71 -16.14 -12.64
N TYR A 39 3.98 -15.06 -12.92
CA TYR A 39 2.79 -14.62 -12.20
C TYR A 39 1.54 -14.59 -13.08
N ALA A 40 1.63 -14.96 -14.35
CA ALA A 40 0.54 -14.86 -15.32
C ALA A 40 -0.72 -15.61 -14.84
N ALA A 41 -0.56 -16.77 -14.20
CA ALA A 41 -1.68 -17.56 -13.69
C ALA A 41 -2.37 -16.98 -12.44
N ILE A 42 -1.72 -16.06 -11.72
CA ILE A 42 -2.23 -15.55 -10.43
C ILE A 42 -2.55 -14.04 -10.45
N GLY A 43 -2.08 -13.32 -11.46
CA GLY A 43 -2.21 -11.87 -11.59
C GLY A 43 -1.02 -11.11 -11.02
N GLN A 44 -1.02 -9.79 -11.22
CA GLN A 44 0.10 -8.92 -10.84
C GLN A 44 0.24 -8.89 -9.31
N PRO A 45 1.43 -9.19 -8.75
CA PRO A 45 1.69 -8.92 -7.34
C PRO A 45 1.56 -7.43 -7.02
N VAL A 46 0.92 -7.12 -5.90
CA VAL A 46 0.71 -5.77 -5.38
C VAL A 46 1.28 -5.71 -3.97
N PHE A 47 2.17 -4.76 -3.72
CA PHE A 47 2.80 -4.56 -2.41
C PHE A 47 2.16 -3.39 -1.70
N ILE A 48 1.60 -3.66 -0.51
CA ILE A 48 0.97 -2.65 0.33
C ILE A 48 1.84 -2.46 1.58
N PRO A 49 2.72 -1.45 1.59
CA PRO A 49 3.42 -1.06 2.82
C PRO A 49 2.42 -0.67 3.91
N GLY A 50 2.64 -1.22 5.09
CA GLY A 50 2.08 -0.71 6.34
C GLY A 50 2.86 0.50 6.86
N ASP A 51 2.70 0.75 8.15
CA ASP A 51 3.55 1.68 8.91
C ASP A 51 4.51 0.92 9.83
N MET A 52 5.37 1.66 10.53
CA MET A 52 6.52 1.11 11.26
C MET A 52 6.15 0.03 12.29
N GLY A 53 4.95 0.12 12.89
CA GLY A 53 4.49 -0.83 13.91
C GLY A 53 3.49 -1.87 13.41
N ARG A 54 3.01 -1.77 12.18
CA ARG A 54 1.89 -2.59 11.67
C ARG A 54 2.28 -3.45 10.47
N TYR A 55 1.32 -4.27 10.06
CA TYR A 55 1.49 -5.25 9.00
C TYR A 55 1.68 -4.61 7.63
N SER A 56 2.42 -5.27 6.76
CA SER A 56 2.34 -5.04 5.31
C SER A 56 1.63 -6.20 4.62
N TYR A 57 1.17 -6.00 3.39
CA TYR A 57 0.44 -7.03 2.64
C TYR A 57 1.04 -7.25 1.25
N VAL A 58 0.94 -8.50 0.81
CA VAL A 58 1.08 -8.88 -0.59
C VAL A 58 -0.30 -9.29 -1.08
N LEU A 59 -0.75 -8.65 -2.15
CA LEU A 59 -2.01 -8.92 -2.83
C LEU A 59 -1.72 -9.32 -4.28
N VAL A 60 -2.75 -9.74 -5.00
CA VAL A 60 -2.72 -9.86 -6.47
C VAL A 60 -3.86 -9.07 -7.09
N GLY A 61 -3.62 -8.57 -8.31
CA GLY A 61 -4.65 -7.92 -9.12
C GLY A 61 -5.75 -8.86 -9.60
N THR A 62 -6.88 -8.29 -10.01
CA THR A 62 -8.13 -9.00 -10.28
C THR A 62 -8.83 -8.42 -11.51
N GLN A 63 -9.76 -9.19 -12.09
CA GLN A 63 -10.51 -8.75 -13.26
C GLN A 63 -11.40 -7.56 -12.93
N ASP A 64 -12.08 -7.59 -11.79
CA ASP A 64 -12.83 -6.48 -11.22
C ASP A 64 -12.04 -5.17 -11.15
N ALA A 65 -10.72 -5.23 -10.91
CA ALA A 65 -9.89 -4.02 -10.91
C ALA A 65 -9.82 -3.39 -12.31
N MET A 66 -9.74 -4.18 -13.38
CA MET A 66 -9.76 -3.67 -14.75
C MET A 66 -11.06 -2.92 -15.03
N GLU A 67 -12.19 -3.48 -14.58
CA GLU A 67 -13.52 -2.95 -14.85
C GLU A 67 -13.86 -1.73 -13.98
N LYS A 68 -13.49 -1.75 -12.71
CA LYS A 68 -13.94 -0.75 -11.72
C LYS A 68 -12.96 0.39 -11.48
N SER A 69 -11.68 0.20 -11.80
CA SER A 69 -10.61 1.12 -11.37
C SER A 69 -9.44 1.24 -12.34
N PHE A 70 -9.63 0.87 -13.61
CA PHE A 70 -8.55 0.88 -14.61
C PHE A 70 -7.33 0.07 -14.15
N GLY A 71 -7.59 -1.14 -13.65
CA GLY A 71 -6.58 -2.05 -13.14
C GLY A 71 -5.82 -1.46 -11.95
N SER A 72 -6.53 -0.86 -10.98
CA SER A 72 -5.91 -0.16 -9.86
C SER A 72 -6.42 -0.60 -8.49
N THR A 73 -5.56 -0.50 -7.48
CA THR A 73 -5.90 -0.73 -6.08
C THR A 73 -5.17 0.24 -5.16
N CYS A 74 -5.35 0.08 -3.85
CA CYS A 74 -4.71 0.92 -2.83
C CYS A 74 -3.17 0.78 -2.83
N HIS A 75 -2.49 1.74 -2.21
CA HIS A 75 -1.03 1.74 -2.05
C HIS A 75 -0.58 1.50 -0.61
N GLY A 76 -1.40 1.81 0.38
CA GLY A 76 -1.02 1.76 1.80
C GLY A 76 -2.11 2.32 2.68
N ALA A 77 -1.81 2.49 3.98
CA ALA A 77 -2.75 3.05 4.95
C ALA A 77 -3.28 4.45 4.58
N GLY A 78 -2.39 5.32 4.08
CA GLY A 78 -2.69 6.75 3.94
C GLY A 78 -2.71 7.47 5.30
N ARG A 79 -2.30 8.74 5.29
CA ARG A 79 -2.18 9.55 6.52
C ARG A 79 -3.54 10.06 6.99
N MET A 80 -3.73 10.09 8.31
CA MET A 80 -4.82 10.79 8.97
C MET A 80 -4.37 12.13 9.58
N LYS A 81 -3.11 12.23 10.01
CA LYS A 81 -2.52 13.45 10.58
C LYS A 81 -1.45 14.03 9.68
N SER A 82 -1.38 15.36 9.62
CA SER A 82 -0.25 16.06 9.00
C SER A 82 1.04 15.74 9.76
N ARG A 83 2.19 15.84 9.09
CA ARG A 83 3.51 15.62 9.71
C ARG A 83 3.74 16.56 10.89
N SER A 84 3.40 17.84 10.73
CA SER A 84 3.52 18.86 11.77
C SER A 84 2.58 18.62 12.96
N ALA A 85 1.40 18.02 12.74
CA ALA A 85 0.53 17.62 13.84
C ALA A 85 1.10 16.41 14.61
N ALA A 86 1.62 15.41 13.88
CA ALA A 86 2.25 14.24 14.50
C ALA A 86 3.48 14.62 15.33
N LYS A 87 4.38 15.46 14.80
CA LYS A 87 5.57 15.96 15.52
C LYS A 87 5.26 16.73 16.81
N ARG A 88 4.12 17.41 16.87
CA ARG A 88 3.71 18.19 18.06
C ARG A 88 3.09 17.33 19.15
N GLN A 89 2.47 16.21 18.76
CA GLN A 89 1.66 15.39 19.67
C GLN A 89 2.37 14.12 20.14
N LEU A 90 3.41 13.68 19.45
CA LEU A 90 4.01 12.37 19.66
C LEU A 90 5.47 12.48 20.09
N ASP A 91 5.81 11.82 21.19
CA ASP A 91 7.20 11.67 21.61
C ASP A 91 7.84 10.49 20.87
N TYR A 92 8.93 10.78 20.14
CA TYR A 92 9.71 9.77 19.42
C TYR A 92 10.31 8.70 20.35
N ARG A 93 10.58 9.03 21.61
CA ARG A 93 11.13 8.10 22.60
C ARG A 93 10.11 7.04 22.97
N GLU A 94 8.87 7.46 23.19
CA GLU A 94 7.73 6.58 23.46
C GLU A 94 7.46 5.68 22.25
N ILE A 95 7.38 6.26 21.04
CA ILE A 95 7.18 5.48 19.81
C ILE A 95 8.25 4.40 19.65
N ARG A 96 9.51 4.74 19.88
CA ARG A 96 10.60 3.78 19.80
C ARG A 96 10.45 2.67 20.86
N ARG A 97 10.17 3.05 22.11
CA ARG A 97 9.94 2.10 23.20
C ARG A 97 8.80 1.15 22.88
N ASP A 98 7.69 1.65 22.34
CA ASP A 98 6.52 0.84 21.98
C ASP A 98 6.83 -0.15 20.85
N LEU A 99 7.58 0.29 19.83
CA LEU A 99 8.04 -0.57 18.75
C LEU A 99 8.99 -1.67 19.27
N GLU A 100 9.97 -1.30 20.09
CA GLU A 100 10.93 -2.25 20.67
C GLU A 100 10.25 -3.23 21.64
N ALA A 101 9.29 -2.76 22.46
CA ALA A 101 8.44 -3.63 23.29
C ALA A 101 7.58 -4.58 22.44
N GLY A 102 7.18 -4.14 21.25
CA GLY A 102 6.53 -4.96 20.23
C GLY A 102 7.47 -5.91 19.47
N GLY A 103 8.74 -6.02 19.86
CA GLY A 103 9.73 -6.87 19.21
C GLY A 103 10.25 -6.33 17.87
N ILE A 104 10.10 -5.03 17.61
CA ILE A 104 10.54 -4.37 16.39
C ILE A 104 11.78 -3.54 16.69
N THR A 105 12.92 -3.92 16.10
CA THR A 105 14.17 -3.18 16.25
C THR A 105 14.17 -1.97 15.32
N VAL A 106 14.36 -0.77 15.87
CA VAL A 106 14.34 0.48 15.09
C VAL A 106 15.73 1.07 14.96
N ARG A 107 16.09 1.52 13.75
CA ARG A 107 17.25 2.37 13.48
C ARG A 107 16.77 3.59 12.71
N ALA A 108 17.06 4.79 13.22
CA ALA A 108 16.68 6.03 12.58
C ALA A 108 17.88 6.97 12.48
N GLY A 109 18.07 7.63 11.33
CA GLY A 109 19.09 8.66 11.17
C GLY A 109 18.82 9.87 12.05
N ASN A 110 17.56 10.33 12.09
CA ASN A 110 17.07 11.33 13.03
C ASN A 110 15.85 10.78 13.78
N LEU A 111 15.96 10.66 15.10
CA LEU A 111 14.90 10.11 15.94
C LEU A 111 13.61 10.94 15.86
N ARG A 112 13.69 12.25 15.58
CA ARG A 112 12.50 13.10 15.45
C ARG A 112 11.62 12.72 14.26
N ASP A 113 12.16 12.02 13.27
CA ASP A 113 11.39 11.59 12.09
C ASP A 113 10.52 10.36 12.38
N LEU A 114 10.81 9.63 13.47
CA LEU A 114 9.92 8.59 13.96
C LEU A 114 8.55 9.14 14.36
N ALA A 115 8.50 10.36 14.91
CA ALA A 115 7.24 11.01 15.26
C ALA A 115 6.39 11.36 14.03
N GLU A 116 7.00 11.66 12.88
CA GLU A 116 6.24 11.88 11.64
C GLU A 116 5.57 10.62 11.11
N GLU A 117 6.21 9.48 11.36
CA GLU A 117 5.89 8.20 10.72
C GLU A 117 5.20 7.21 11.67
N ALA A 118 4.90 7.67 12.89
CA ALA A 118 4.22 6.90 13.91
C ALA A 118 2.92 6.27 13.38
N SER A 119 2.65 5.03 13.77
CA SER A 119 1.47 4.27 13.34
C SER A 119 0.17 5.03 13.59
N SER A 120 0.06 5.79 14.69
CA SER A 120 -1.12 6.60 15.02
C SER A 120 -1.38 7.77 14.05
N ALA A 121 -0.41 8.14 13.21
CA ALA A 121 -0.58 9.15 12.16
C ALA A 121 -1.24 8.60 10.89
N TYR A 122 -1.41 7.27 10.78
CA TYR A 122 -1.89 6.55 9.60
C TYR A 122 -3.19 5.80 9.89
N LYS A 123 -4.05 5.64 8.87
CA LYS A 123 -5.21 4.74 8.96
C LYS A 123 -4.75 3.30 9.22
N ASP A 124 -5.64 2.45 9.71
CA ASP A 124 -5.31 1.02 9.76
C ASP A 124 -5.26 0.43 8.34
N VAL A 125 -4.06 0.02 7.93
CA VAL A 125 -3.80 -0.65 6.65
C VAL A 125 -4.63 -1.92 6.50
N ALA A 126 -4.93 -2.63 7.58
CA ALA A 126 -5.80 -3.80 7.52
C ALA A 126 -7.22 -3.43 7.06
N CYS A 127 -7.76 -2.30 7.52
CA CYS A 127 -9.04 -1.80 7.07
C CYS A 127 -9.00 -1.40 5.59
N VAL A 128 -7.97 -0.68 5.17
CA VAL A 128 -7.80 -0.27 3.75
C VAL A 128 -7.73 -1.47 2.82
N VAL A 129 -6.92 -2.48 3.17
CA VAL A 129 -6.77 -3.71 2.40
C VAL A 129 -8.09 -4.50 2.36
N LYS A 130 -8.79 -4.62 3.49
CA LYS A 130 -10.10 -5.28 3.54
C LYS A 130 -11.12 -4.59 2.66
N SER A 131 -11.16 -3.26 2.64
CA SER A 131 -12.06 -2.50 1.75
C SER A 131 -11.72 -2.73 0.27
N ALA A 132 -10.45 -2.64 -0.11
CA ALA A 132 -10.03 -2.87 -1.49
C ALA A 132 -10.32 -4.32 -1.95
N SER A 133 -10.08 -5.29 -1.06
CA SER A 133 -10.35 -6.69 -1.35
C SER A 133 -11.84 -7.02 -1.38
N GLY A 134 -12.64 -6.45 -0.47
CA GLY A 134 -14.10 -6.58 -0.46
C GLY A 134 -14.77 -5.95 -1.68
N ALA A 135 -14.17 -4.89 -2.26
CA ALA A 135 -14.61 -4.31 -3.53
C ALA A 135 -14.18 -5.14 -4.77
N GLY A 136 -13.40 -6.20 -4.56
CA GLY A 136 -12.87 -7.06 -5.61
C GLY A 136 -11.64 -6.50 -6.31
N LEU A 137 -11.09 -5.34 -5.92
CA LEU A 137 -10.00 -4.67 -6.65
C LEU A 137 -8.63 -5.34 -6.50
N SER A 138 -8.50 -6.23 -5.53
CA SER A 138 -7.30 -7.05 -5.29
C SER A 138 -7.64 -8.22 -4.36
N ARG A 139 -6.83 -9.28 -4.39
CA ARG A 139 -7.00 -10.44 -3.51
C ARG A 139 -5.81 -10.58 -2.58
N ILE A 140 -6.08 -10.77 -1.29
CA ILE A 140 -5.04 -10.95 -0.28
C ILE A 140 -4.30 -12.28 -0.53
N VAL A 141 -2.97 -12.24 -0.50
CA VAL A 141 -2.10 -13.43 -0.60
C VAL A 141 -1.37 -13.67 0.71
N ALA A 142 -0.72 -12.63 1.25
CA ALA A 142 0.05 -12.75 2.47
C ALA A 142 0.02 -11.45 3.28
N ARG A 143 0.28 -11.61 4.57
CA ARG A 143 0.48 -10.52 5.52
C ARG A 143 1.84 -10.71 6.19
N THR A 144 2.62 -9.65 6.29
CA THR A 144 3.94 -9.65 6.94
C THR A 144 3.93 -8.74 8.16
N ARG A 145 4.75 -9.06 9.17
CA ARG A 145 4.98 -8.23 10.36
C ARG A 145 6.43 -7.75 10.34
N PRO A 146 6.70 -6.45 10.61
CA PRO A 146 8.06 -5.95 10.68
C PRO A 146 8.80 -6.55 11.88
N LEU A 147 10.09 -6.84 11.69
CA LEU A 147 11.03 -7.19 12.76
C LEU A 147 12.10 -6.11 12.94
N ILE A 148 12.47 -5.46 11.84
CA ILE A 148 13.45 -4.37 11.81
C ILE A 148 12.88 -3.24 10.96
N VAL A 149 12.93 -2.02 11.48
CA VAL A 149 12.56 -0.79 10.76
C VAL A 149 13.78 0.11 10.71
N ILE A 150 14.24 0.39 9.49
CA ILE A 150 15.32 1.34 9.24
C ILE A 150 14.71 2.57 8.58
N LYS A 151 14.88 3.74 9.21
CA LYS A 151 14.32 5.01 8.75
C LYS A 151 15.40 6.06 8.57
N GLY A 152 15.32 6.79 7.47
CA GLY A 152 16.12 7.97 7.18
C GLY A 152 15.24 9.07 6.62
#